data_AF-A0A4S2UDM4-F1
#
_entry.id   AF-A0A4S2UDM4-F1
#
_cell.length_a   1.000
_cell.length_b   1.000
_cell.length_c   1.000
_cell.angle_alpha   90.00
_cell.angle_beta   90.00
_cell.angle_gamma   90.00
#
_symmetry.space_group_name_H-M   'P 1'
#
loop_
_entity.id
_entity.type
_entity.pdbx_description
1 polymer ?
#
loop_
_entity_poly.entity_id
_entity_poly.type
_entity_poly.pdbx_seq_one_letter_code
_entity_poly.pdbx_strand_id
1 'polypeptide(L)'
;MVVSTEMFEELHWSRTGRTAMRCDVPFRGLRTALRSGRAKNLAVDLGRLSEGQRAVLGAVRSVPRGQLRPMSWIAREAGTGQDTDVLEALRLNPVVHLVPCHRVTYEDGTPCDAAYLPSTGRALRDAEGIDMERVAEFGRQGLSLLGSDTTRIFCHPTCAHARRITAAHQRPFHDAAEAHRAGFRACRVCRPVTV
;
A
#
# COMPACT_ATOMS: atom_id res chain seq x y z
N MET A 1 3.18 -21.76 -4.41
CA MET A 1 4.30 -22.13 -3.50
C MET A 1 5.49 -22.47 -4.37
N VAL A 2 6.67 -21.91 -4.08
CA VAL A 2 7.92 -22.37 -4.69
C VAL A 2 8.34 -23.62 -3.93
N VAL A 3 8.35 -24.78 -4.58
CA VAL A 3 8.54 -26.08 -3.92
C VAL A 3 10.00 -26.58 -3.98
N SER A 4 10.84 -26.00 -4.85
CA SER A 4 12.30 -26.26 -4.92
C SER A 4 13.09 -25.04 -5.42
N THR A 5 14.41 -25.04 -5.25
CA THR A 5 15.32 -24.00 -5.77
C THR A 5 15.32 -23.96 -7.30
N GLU A 6 15.34 -25.11 -7.98
CA GLU A 6 15.29 -25.19 -9.45
C GLU A 6 14.02 -24.54 -10.00
N MET A 7 12.87 -24.81 -9.35
CA MET A 7 11.60 -24.22 -9.76
C MET A 7 11.58 -22.70 -9.53
N PHE A 8 12.28 -22.19 -8.50
CA PHE A 8 12.49 -20.75 -8.35
C PHE A 8 13.29 -20.17 -9.51
N GLU A 9 14.39 -20.82 -9.87
CA GLU A 9 15.31 -20.37 -10.92
C GLU A 9 14.63 -20.35 -12.29
N GLU A 10 13.87 -21.40 -12.64
CA GLU A 10 13.08 -21.46 -13.86
C GLU A 10 12.00 -20.37 -13.93
N LEU A 11 11.23 -20.21 -12.84
CA LEU A 11 10.22 -19.15 -12.75
C LEU A 11 10.86 -17.75 -12.81
N HIS A 12 12.02 -17.57 -12.19
CA HIS A 12 12.77 -16.31 -12.23
C HIS A 12 13.26 -16.02 -13.64
N TRP A 13 13.87 -16.98 -14.33
CA TRP A 13 14.33 -16.83 -15.72
C TRP A 13 13.16 -16.55 -16.67
N SER A 14 12.07 -17.33 -16.58
CA SER A 14 10.87 -17.13 -17.41
C SER A 14 10.29 -15.71 -17.26
N ARG A 15 10.22 -15.20 -16.04
CA ARG A 15 9.67 -13.86 -15.75
C ARG A 15 10.64 -12.73 -16.09
N THR A 16 11.93 -12.95 -15.86
CA THR A 16 12.92 -11.87 -15.79
C THR A 16 14.06 -12.02 -16.78
N GLY A 17 14.09 -13.04 -17.64
CA GLY A 17 15.18 -13.31 -18.60
C GLY A 17 16.58 -13.08 -18.03
N ARG A 18 16.77 -13.34 -16.73
CA ARG A 18 18.00 -13.12 -15.96
C ARG A 18 18.23 -14.34 -15.08
N THR A 19 19.48 -14.78 -15.02
CA THR A 19 19.87 -15.95 -14.22
C THR A 19 19.84 -15.56 -12.75
N ALA A 20 19.12 -16.33 -11.94
CA ALA A 20 19.17 -16.16 -10.50
C ALA A 20 20.56 -16.60 -10.01
N MET A 21 21.27 -15.72 -9.32
CA MET A 21 22.54 -16.04 -8.68
C MET A 21 22.30 -16.27 -7.19
N ARG A 22 22.70 -17.45 -6.69
CA ARG A 22 22.68 -17.71 -5.26
C ARG A 22 23.63 -16.74 -4.56
N CYS A 23 23.17 -16.17 -3.46
CA CYS A 23 23.96 -15.25 -2.67
C CYS A 23 24.08 -15.79 -1.24
N ASP A 24 25.31 -16.02 -0.77
CA ASP A 24 25.58 -16.59 0.55
C ASP A 24 25.36 -15.57 1.68
N VAL A 25 25.43 -14.27 1.36
CA VAL A 25 25.21 -13.17 2.30
C VAL A 25 24.11 -12.27 1.76
N PRO A 26 23.04 -12.01 2.52
CA PRO A 26 21.97 -11.12 2.08
C PRO A 26 22.50 -9.71 1.76
N PHE A 27 21.97 -9.08 0.71
CA PHE A 27 22.27 -7.69 0.39
C PHE A 27 22.08 -6.79 1.61
N ARG A 28 22.98 -5.80 1.76
CA ARG A 28 22.94 -4.85 2.88
C ARG A 28 21.56 -4.21 2.97
N GLY A 29 20.94 -4.29 4.14
CA GLY A 29 19.63 -3.71 4.42
C GLY A 29 18.43 -4.58 4.03
N LEU A 30 18.61 -5.67 3.26
CA LEU A 30 17.50 -6.54 2.83
C LEU A 30 16.76 -7.16 4.03
N ARG A 31 17.50 -7.77 4.98
CA ARG A 31 16.88 -8.39 6.17
C ARG A 31 16.08 -7.38 7.00
N THR A 32 16.63 -6.19 7.18
CA THR A 32 15.95 -5.09 7.90
C THR A 32 14.70 -4.64 7.15
N ALA A 33 14.79 -4.48 5.82
CA ALA A 33 13.66 -4.11 4.98
C ALA A 33 12.52 -5.13 5.07
N LEU A 34 12.82 -6.43 4.98
CA LEU A 34 11.83 -7.50 5.09
C LEU A 34 11.17 -7.54 6.48
N ARG A 35 11.95 -7.40 7.56
CA ARG A 35 11.41 -7.46 8.93
C ARG A 35 10.61 -6.22 9.34
N SER A 36 11.08 -5.04 8.95
CA SER A 36 10.52 -3.76 9.43
C SER A 36 9.60 -3.08 8.43
N GLY A 37 9.55 -3.56 7.18
CA GLY A 37 8.92 -2.87 6.05
C GLY A 37 9.65 -1.60 5.62
N ARG A 38 10.80 -1.25 6.24
CA ARG A 38 11.58 -0.06 5.91
C ARG A 38 12.53 -0.35 4.75
N ALA A 39 11.97 -0.36 3.54
CA ALA A 39 12.73 -0.66 2.33
C ALA A 39 13.27 0.58 1.61
N LYS A 40 12.99 1.81 2.06
CA LYS A 40 13.22 3.06 1.28
C LYS A 40 14.63 3.18 0.67
N ASN A 41 15.67 2.77 1.39
CA ASN A 41 17.06 2.93 0.94
C ASN A 41 17.62 1.70 0.21
N LEU A 42 16.83 0.63 0.03
CA LEU A 42 17.25 -0.56 -0.69
C LEU A 42 17.11 -0.32 -2.20
N ALA A 43 18.18 -0.46 -2.98
CA ALA A 43 18.04 -0.37 -4.43
C ALA A 43 17.16 -1.54 -4.94
N VAL A 44 16.16 -1.22 -5.74
CA VAL A 44 15.30 -2.21 -6.41
C VAL A 44 15.32 -1.88 -7.89
N ASP A 45 15.81 -2.79 -8.71
CA ASP A 45 15.82 -2.63 -10.16
C ASP A 45 14.40 -2.88 -10.71
N LEU A 46 13.82 -1.85 -11.31
CA LEU A 46 12.53 -1.88 -12.01
C LEU A 46 12.68 -1.54 -13.50
N GLY A 47 13.90 -1.66 -14.06
CA GLY A 47 14.25 -1.16 -15.40
C GLY A 47 13.47 -1.75 -16.57
N ARG A 48 12.78 -2.89 -16.38
CA ARG A 48 11.91 -3.51 -17.40
C ARG A 48 10.51 -2.92 -17.48
N LEU A 49 10.13 -2.11 -16.49
CA LEU A 49 8.82 -1.47 -16.42
C LEU A 49 8.86 -0.10 -17.11
N SER A 50 7.74 0.36 -17.64
CA SER A 50 7.60 1.71 -18.19
C SER A 50 7.79 2.79 -17.11
N GLU A 51 7.99 4.04 -17.51
CA GLU A 51 8.11 5.16 -16.56
C GLU A 51 6.87 5.28 -15.66
N GLY A 52 5.67 5.21 -16.25
CA GLY A 52 4.41 5.22 -15.50
C GLY A 52 4.30 4.06 -14.51
N GLN A 53 4.63 2.84 -14.92
CA GLN A 53 4.63 1.67 -14.03
C GLN A 53 5.63 1.83 -12.87
N ARG A 54 6.83 2.36 -13.14
CA ARG A 54 7.81 2.66 -12.09
C ARG A 54 7.31 3.74 -11.12
N ALA A 55 6.64 4.78 -11.62
CA ALA A 55 6.05 5.81 -10.79
C ALA A 55 4.97 5.24 -9.85
N VAL A 56 4.08 4.39 -10.37
CA VAL A 56 3.07 3.68 -9.56
C VAL A 56 3.71 2.83 -8.48
N LEU A 57 4.67 1.96 -8.83
CA LEU A 57 5.35 1.13 -7.84
C LEU A 57 6.15 1.95 -6.82
N GLY A 58 6.67 3.12 -7.23
CA GLY A 58 7.26 4.11 -6.34
C GLY A 58 6.26 4.67 -5.33
N ALA A 59 5.07 5.06 -5.77
CA ALA A 59 3.98 5.52 -4.91
C ALA A 59 3.53 4.43 -3.93
N VAL A 60 3.33 3.19 -4.40
CA VAL A 60 3.01 2.02 -3.55
C VAL A 60 4.08 1.79 -2.49
N ARG A 61 5.36 1.85 -2.88
CA ARG A 61 6.50 1.70 -1.98
C ARG A 61 6.59 2.78 -0.91
N SER A 62 5.98 3.95 -1.15
CA SER A 62 5.92 5.03 -0.16
C SER A 62 4.89 4.80 0.95
N VAL A 63 3.92 3.89 0.75
CA VAL A 63 2.88 3.60 1.76
C VAL A 63 3.52 2.94 2.97
N PRO A 64 3.46 3.53 4.18
CA PRO A 64 4.15 2.98 5.35
C PRO A 64 3.56 1.66 5.85
N ARG A 65 4.37 0.87 6.57
CA ARG A 65 3.93 -0.37 7.24
C ARG A 65 2.72 -0.12 8.14
N GLY A 66 1.73 -1.00 8.05
CA GLY A 66 0.50 -0.93 8.83
C GLY A 66 -0.45 0.20 8.39
N GLN A 67 -0.29 0.71 7.17
CA GLN A 67 -1.17 1.70 6.56
C GLN A 67 -1.64 1.21 5.19
N LEU A 68 -2.84 1.63 4.80
CA LEU A 68 -3.46 1.36 3.52
C LEU A 68 -3.70 2.66 2.75
N ARG A 69 -3.68 2.60 1.41
CA ARG A 69 -4.08 3.72 0.54
C ARG A 69 -4.96 3.22 -0.60
N PRO A 70 -5.99 4.00 -0.97
CA PRO A 70 -6.83 3.62 -2.08
C PRO A 70 -6.13 3.84 -3.44
N MET A 71 -6.66 3.24 -4.50
CA MET A 71 -6.10 3.33 -5.85
C MET A 71 -6.00 4.78 -6.33
N SER A 72 -7.00 5.63 -6.09
CA SER A 72 -6.95 7.05 -6.46
C SER A 72 -5.79 7.80 -5.78
N TRP A 73 -5.44 7.44 -4.54
CA TRP A 73 -4.27 8.00 -3.86
C TRP A 73 -2.99 7.58 -4.58
N ILE A 74 -2.87 6.31 -4.94
CA ILE A 74 -1.71 5.80 -5.69
C ILE A 74 -1.60 6.49 -7.04
N ALA A 75 -2.71 6.62 -7.76
CA ALA A 75 -2.79 7.28 -9.07
C ALA A 75 -2.29 8.72 -8.97
N ARG A 76 -2.83 9.50 -8.01
CA ARG A 76 -2.43 10.88 -7.76
C ARG A 76 -0.93 11.01 -7.44
N GLU A 77 -0.40 10.16 -6.57
CA GLU A 77 1.02 10.20 -6.20
C GLU A 77 1.96 9.77 -7.33
N ALA A 78 1.48 8.92 -8.24
CA ALA A 78 2.20 8.48 -9.41
C ALA A 78 2.06 9.43 -10.61
N GLY A 79 1.13 10.39 -10.56
CA GLY A 79 0.82 11.28 -11.68
C GLY A 79 0.06 10.58 -12.82
N THR A 80 -0.62 9.46 -12.57
CA THR A 80 -1.56 8.84 -13.51
C THR A 80 -3.00 9.21 -13.15
N GLY A 81 -3.88 9.26 -14.15
CA GLY A 81 -5.31 9.53 -13.99
C GLY A 81 -6.19 8.29 -14.09
N GLN A 82 -5.64 7.09 -14.28
CA GLN A 82 -6.42 5.88 -14.56
C GLN A 82 -6.11 4.76 -13.56
N ASP A 83 -7.15 4.20 -12.94
CA ASP A 83 -7.02 3.04 -12.04
C ASP A 83 -6.51 1.79 -12.78
N THR A 84 -6.77 1.68 -14.08
CA THR A 84 -6.26 0.59 -14.93
C THR A 84 -4.75 0.56 -14.96
N ASP A 85 -4.10 1.72 -15.05
CA ASP A 85 -2.63 1.83 -15.06
C ASP A 85 -2.05 1.38 -13.72
N VAL A 86 -2.74 1.75 -12.63
CA VAL A 86 -2.36 1.31 -11.28
C VAL A 86 -2.46 -0.20 -11.21
N LEU A 87 -3.59 -0.78 -11.60
CA LEU A 87 -3.83 -2.21 -11.55
C LEU A 87 -2.82 -3.02 -12.38
N GLU A 88 -2.49 -2.54 -13.59
CA GLU A 88 -1.48 -3.16 -14.45
C GLU A 88 -0.09 -3.15 -13.78
N ALA A 89 0.34 -2.00 -13.27
CA ALA A 89 1.62 -1.88 -12.58
C ALA A 89 1.69 -2.80 -11.35
N LEU A 90 0.61 -2.90 -10.56
CA LEU A 90 0.54 -3.83 -9.42
C LEU A 90 0.75 -5.29 -9.88
N ARG A 91 0.09 -5.72 -10.95
CA ARG A 91 0.25 -7.09 -11.51
C ARG A 91 1.67 -7.37 -11.97
N LEU A 92 2.36 -6.36 -12.50
CA LEU A 92 3.73 -6.47 -12.99
C LEU A 92 4.80 -6.36 -11.90
N ASN A 93 4.42 -6.13 -10.63
CA ASN A 93 5.37 -5.96 -9.55
C ASN A 93 6.26 -7.21 -9.35
N PRO A 94 7.58 -7.11 -9.61
CA PRO A 94 8.48 -8.26 -9.49
C PRO A 94 8.90 -8.57 -8.04
N VAL A 95 8.64 -7.66 -7.09
CA VAL A 95 9.17 -7.71 -5.71
C VAL A 95 8.09 -7.38 -4.67
N VAL A 96 7.00 -8.14 -4.67
CA VAL A 96 5.76 -7.91 -3.90
C VAL A 96 5.86 -7.73 -2.38
N HIS A 97 7.01 -8.06 -1.78
CA HIS A 97 7.27 -7.81 -0.36
C HIS A 97 8.01 -6.48 -0.11
N LEU A 98 8.87 -6.06 -1.04
CA LEU A 98 9.61 -4.79 -0.97
C LEU A 98 8.81 -3.62 -1.54
N VAL A 99 7.97 -3.90 -2.53
CA VAL A 99 6.93 -3.00 -3.03
C VAL A 99 5.58 -3.57 -2.56
N PRO A 100 5.01 -3.01 -1.48
CA PRO A 100 3.96 -3.64 -0.69
C PRO A 100 2.56 -3.42 -1.28
N CYS A 101 2.26 -4.04 -2.43
CA CYS A 101 0.96 -3.91 -3.10
C CYS A 101 -0.24 -4.33 -2.22
N HIS A 102 -0.04 -5.17 -1.20
CA HIS A 102 -1.08 -5.60 -0.27
C HIS A 102 -1.62 -4.45 0.59
N ARG A 103 -0.94 -3.28 0.57
CA ARG A 103 -1.36 -2.04 1.21
C ARG A 103 -2.25 -1.17 0.31
N VAL A 104 -2.52 -1.59 -0.92
CA VAL A 104 -3.42 -0.87 -1.84
C VAL A 104 -4.83 -1.42 -1.71
N THR A 105 -5.81 -0.52 -1.66
CA THR A 105 -7.25 -0.85 -1.61
C THR A 105 -8.00 -0.14 -2.74
N TYR A 106 -9.25 -0.53 -2.96
CA TYR A 106 -10.22 0.34 -3.60
C TYR A 106 -10.68 1.44 -2.63
N GLU A 107 -11.52 2.37 -3.09
CA GLU A 107 -11.98 3.52 -2.30
C GLU A 107 -12.81 3.11 -1.07
N ASP A 108 -13.55 2.01 -1.17
CA ASP A 108 -14.33 1.41 -0.09
C ASP A 108 -13.46 0.65 0.95
N GLY A 109 -12.14 0.61 0.75
CA GLY A 109 -11.20 -0.11 1.62
C GLY A 109 -11.05 -1.60 1.28
N THR A 110 -11.74 -2.12 0.26
CA THR A 110 -11.55 -3.50 -0.21
C THR A 110 -10.11 -3.69 -0.72
N PRO A 111 -9.37 -4.73 -0.29
CA PRO A 111 -8.00 -4.95 -0.75
C PRO A 111 -7.86 -5.19 -2.26
N CYS A 112 -6.89 -4.51 -2.88
CA CYS A 112 -6.51 -4.74 -4.28
C CYS A 112 -5.39 -5.79 -4.36
N ASP A 113 -5.74 -7.07 -4.20
CA ASP A 113 -4.78 -8.19 -4.17
C ASP A 113 -4.35 -8.65 -5.59
N ALA A 114 -4.14 -7.72 -6.52
CA ALA A 114 -3.88 -8.01 -7.93
C ALA A 114 -2.54 -8.72 -8.21
N ALA A 115 -1.57 -8.59 -7.30
CA ALA A 115 -0.21 -9.09 -7.47
C ALA A 115 0.08 -10.42 -6.74
N TYR A 116 -0.91 -10.96 -6.03
CA TYR A 116 -0.68 -11.99 -5.02
C TYR A 116 -1.34 -13.33 -5.38
N LEU A 117 -0.72 -14.41 -4.91
CA LEU A 117 -1.44 -15.68 -4.77
C LEU A 117 -2.58 -15.50 -3.76
N PRO A 118 -3.68 -16.28 -3.87
CA PRO A 118 -4.77 -16.23 -2.91
C PRO A 118 -4.27 -16.29 -1.47
N SER A 119 -4.93 -15.56 -0.57
CA SER A 119 -4.59 -15.40 0.87
C SER A 119 -3.27 -14.70 1.22
N THR A 120 -2.33 -14.53 0.28
CA THR A 120 -1.02 -13.92 0.60
C THR A 120 -1.16 -12.48 1.05
N GLY A 121 -1.99 -11.68 0.37
CA GLY A 121 -2.25 -10.29 0.76
C GLY A 121 -2.82 -10.19 2.17
N ARG A 122 -3.77 -11.09 2.53
CA ARG A 122 -4.34 -11.17 3.88
C ARG A 122 -3.26 -11.46 4.92
N ALA A 123 -2.47 -12.51 4.73
CA ALA A 123 -1.41 -12.88 5.67
C ALA A 123 -0.39 -11.74 5.89
N LEU A 124 -0.05 -10.99 4.84
CA LEU A 124 0.83 -9.83 4.94
C LEU A 124 0.21 -8.69 5.75
N ARG A 125 -1.07 -8.37 5.50
CA ARG A 125 -1.79 -7.33 6.27
C ARG A 125 -1.93 -7.72 7.75
N ASP A 126 -2.24 -8.98 8.03
CA ASP A 126 -2.33 -9.51 9.40
C ASP A 126 -0.97 -9.41 10.12
N ALA A 127 0.12 -9.80 9.45
CA ALA A 127 1.47 -9.65 9.98
C ALA A 127 1.86 -8.17 10.23
N GLU A 128 1.23 -7.23 9.52
CA GLU A 128 1.40 -5.80 9.75
C GLU A 128 0.54 -5.23 10.87
N GLY A 129 -0.42 -6.00 11.40
CA GLY A 129 -1.38 -5.58 12.40
C GLY A 129 -2.39 -4.58 11.83
N ILE A 130 -2.80 -4.77 10.58
CA ILE A 130 -3.83 -3.95 9.94
C ILE A 130 -5.19 -4.54 10.29
N ASP A 131 -6.01 -3.77 10.99
CA ASP A 131 -7.37 -4.12 11.35
C ASP A 131 -8.29 -4.02 10.12
N MET A 132 -8.33 -5.10 9.34
CA MET A 132 -9.12 -5.16 8.12
C MET A 132 -10.63 -5.24 8.38
N GLU A 133 -11.04 -5.71 9.56
CA GLU A 133 -12.45 -5.74 9.94
C GLU A 133 -12.98 -4.33 10.14
N ARG A 134 -12.23 -3.50 10.86
CA ARG A 134 -12.56 -2.08 11.01
C ARG A 134 -12.56 -1.34 9.68
N VAL A 135 -11.62 -1.64 8.78
CA VAL A 135 -11.59 -1.03 7.43
C VAL A 135 -12.84 -1.44 6.63
N ALA A 136 -13.23 -2.71 6.68
CA ALA A 136 -14.43 -3.19 6.01
C ALA A 136 -15.70 -2.57 6.59
N GLU A 137 -15.78 -2.36 7.91
CA GLU A 137 -16.90 -1.69 8.55
C GLU A 137 -17.02 -0.22 8.10
N PHE A 138 -15.89 0.48 8.02
CA PHE A 138 -15.83 1.82 7.45
C PHE A 138 -16.39 1.83 6.01
N GLY A 139 -15.93 0.90 5.17
CA GLY A 139 -16.42 0.73 3.80
C GLY A 139 -17.93 0.47 3.72
N ARG A 140 -18.46 -0.44 4.55
CA ARG A 140 -19.91 -0.75 4.60
C ARG A 140 -20.76 0.45 5.00
N GLN A 141 -20.23 1.32 5.86
CA GLN A 141 -20.89 2.57 6.27
C GLN A 141 -20.67 3.72 5.27
N GLY A 142 -19.94 3.48 4.16
CA GLY A 142 -19.58 4.53 3.21
C GLY A 142 -18.60 5.55 3.77
N LEU A 143 -17.86 5.21 4.83
CA LEU A 143 -16.88 6.06 5.48
C LEU A 143 -15.48 5.78 4.93
N SER A 144 -14.84 6.80 4.38
CA SER A 144 -13.49 6.67 3.81
C SER A 144 -12.43 7.41 4.63
N LEU A 145 -12.84 8.26 5.57
CA LEU A 145 -11.97 9.20 6.30
C LEU A 145 -12.26 9.23 7.81
N LEU A 146 -11.24 9.59 8.58
CA LEU A 146 -11.30 9.72 10.03
C LEU A 146 -10.61 11.00 10.49
N GLY A 147 -11.34 11.83 11.23
CA GLY A 147 -10.85 13.04 11.87
C GLY A 147 -10.75 12.97 13.38
N SER A 148 -10.02 13.94 13.91
CA SER A 148 -9.82 14.18 15.33
C SER A 148 -10.45 15.51 15.72
N ASP A 149 -11.45 15.51 16.61
CA ASP A 149 -12.11 16.75 17.02
C ASP A 149 -11.21 17.71 17.82
N THR A 150 -10.20 17.18 18.50
CA THR A 150 -9.18 17.96 19.22
C THR A 150 -8.23 18.70 18.29
N THR A 151 -7.75 18.06 17.21
CA THR A 151 -6.78 18.67 16.29
C THR A 151 -7.42 19.28 15.04
N ARG A 152 -8.69 18.98 14.76
CA ARG A 152 -9.41 19.34 13.53
C ARG A 152 -8.69 18.89 12.26
N ILE A 153 -8.04 17.73 12.31
CA ILE A 153 -7.35 17.12 11.16
C ILE A 153 -8.07 15.83 10.78
N PHE A 154 -8.34 15.63 9.49
CA PHE A 154 -8.84 14.36 8.94
C PHE A 154 -7.78 13.61 8.13
N CYS A 155 -7.87 12.28 8.14
CA CYS A 155 -6.88 11.35 7.63
C CYS A 155 -7.56 10.15 6.95
N HIS A 156 -6.79 9.34 6.22
CA HIS A 156 -7.20 7.95 5.96
C HIS A 156 -7.25 7.14 7.27
N PRO A 157 -8.18 6.18 7.44
CA PRO A 157 -8.42 5.46 8.68
C PRO A 157 -7.18 4.76 9.27
N THR A 158 -6.30 4.26 8.40
CA THR A 158 -5.08 3.53 8.79
C THR A 158 -3.85 4.43 8.92
N CYS A 159 -3.99 5.76 8.76
CA CYS A 159 -2.90 6.71 8.95
C CYS A 159 -2.31 6.62 10.37
N ALA A 160 -0.99 6.80 10.52
CA ALA A 160 -0.35 6.84 11.83
C ALA A 160 -0.87 7.94 12.78
N HIS A 161 -1.43 9.03 12.26
CA HIS A 161 -2.13 10.04 13.07
C HIS A 161 -3.53 9.57 13.45
N ALA A 162 -4.29 9.02 12.49
CA ALA A 162 -5.63 8.48 12.72
C ALA A 162 -5.64 7.36 13.79
N ARG A 163 -4.69 6.44 13.71
CA ARG A 163 -4.51 5.32 14.64
C ARG A 163 -4.22 5.73 16.09
N ARG A 164 -3.81 6.97 16.32
CA ARG A 164 -3.55 7.53 17.66
C ARG A 164 -4.73 8.31 18.24
N ILE A 165 -5.79 8.52 17.47
CA ILE A 165 -7.00 9.19 17.94
C ILE A 165 -7.76 8.22 18.84
N THR A 166 -7.95 8.59 20.10
CA THR A 166 -8.80 7.85 21.04
C THR A 166 -10.24 7.82 20.54
N ALA A 167 -10.97 6.74 20.79
CA ALA A 167 -12.34 6.57 20.29
C ALA A 167 -13.27 7.78 20.57
N ALA A 168 -13.15 8.40 21.75
CA ALA A 168 -13.94 9.57 22.14
C ALA A 168 -13.75 10.82 21.24
N HIS A 169 -12.60 10.93 20.58
CA HIS A 169 -12.22 12.08 19.74
C HIS A 169 -12.30 11.78 18.24
N GLN A 170 -12.75 10.58 17.87
CA GLN A 170 -12.89 10.17 16.48
C GLN A 170 -14.14 10.79 15.86
N ARG A 171 -13.97 11.38 14.67
CA ARG A 171 -15.04 11.91 13.83
C ARG A 171 -14.93 11.28 12.45
N PRO A 172 -15.72 10.25 12.12
CA PRO A 172 -15.69 9.66 10.79
C PRO A 172 -16.33 10.60 9.76
N PHE A 173 -15.90 10.49 8.50
CA PHE A 173 -16.46 11.24 7.37
C PHE A 173 -16.59 10.32 6.13
N HIS A 174 -17.61 10.57 5.32
CA HIS A 174 -17.83 9.91 4.04
C HIS A 174 -16.83 10.36 3.00
N ASP A 175 -16.62 11.67 2.92
CA ASP A 175 -15.75 12.32 1.95
C ASP A 175 -15.03 13.52 2.56
N ALA A 176 -14.07 14.07 1.81
CA ALA A 176 -13.29 15.20 2.28
C ALA A 176 -14.06 16.53 2.23
N ALA A 177 -15.10 16.66 1.41
CA ALA A 177 -15.93 17.86 1.36
C ALA A 177 -16.77 17.99 2.65
N GLU A 178 -17.29 16.89 3.18
CA GLU A 178 -17.95 16.79 4.48
C GLU A 178 -17.01 17.22 5.60
N ALA A 179 -15.80 16.66 5.62
CA ALA A 179 -14.79 17.02 6.61
C ALA A 179 -14.43 18.52 6.57
N HIS A 180 -14.31 19.09 5.36
CA HIS A 180 -14.05 20.52 5.18
C HIS A 180 -15.21 21.40 5.64
N ARG A 181 -16.46 21.04 5.33
CA ARG A 181 -17.65 21.76 5.84
C ARG A 181 -17.72 21.72 7.37
N ALA A 182 -17.28 20.61 7.99
CA ALA A 182 -17.16 20.47 9.44
C ALA A 182 -15.96 21.23 10.05
N GLY A 183 -15.17 21.95 9.25
CA GLY A 183 -14.03 22.76 9.69
C GLY A 183 -12.75 21.96 9.91
N PHE A 184 -12.62 20.78 9.32
CA PHE A 184 -11.40 19.97 9.41
C PHE A 184 -10.48 20.26 8.22
N ARG A 185 -9.17 20.18 8.46
CA ARG A 185 -8.15 20.25 7.41
C ARG A 185 -7.59 18.87 7.07
N ALA A 186 -7.19 18.69 5.83
CA ALA A 186 -6.54 17.46 5.38
C ALA A 186 -5.19 17.26 6.09
N CYS A 187 -4.89 16.02 6.45
CA CYS A 187 -3.60 15.66 7.02
C CYS A 187 -2.47 15.81 6.00
N ARG A 188 -1.41 16.53 6.36
CA ARG A 188 -0.24 16.76 5.49
C ARG A 188 0.63 15.52 5.32
N VAL A 189 0.49 14.51 6.19
CA VAL A 189 1.28 13.27 6.15
C VAL A 189 0.62 12.23 5.25
N CYS A 190 -0.63 11.84 5.53
CA CYS A 190 -1.29 10.86 4.67
C CYS A 190 -1.89 11.47 3.41
N ARG A 191 -2.08 12.79 3.34
CA ARG A 191 -2.63 13.52 2.19
C ARG A 191 -3.89 12.83 1.67
N PRO A 192 -4.98 12.77 2.45
CA PRO A 192 -6.18 12.06 2.05
C PRO A 192 -6.68 12.59 0.70
N VAL A 193 -7.12 11.68 -0.17
CA VAL A 193 -7.77 12.04 -1.44
C VAL A 193 -9.21 12.47 -1.18
N THR A 194 -9.65 13.49 -1.93
CA THR A 194 -11.04 13.89 -2.13
C THR A 194 -11.59 13.02 -3.25
N VAL A 195 -12.34 11.98 -2.90
CA VAL A 195 -13.28 11.32 -3.82
C VAL A 195 -14.67 11.70 -3.39
#